data_AF-A0A9Q3HE05-F1
#
_entry.id   AF-A0A9Q3HE05-F1
#
_cell.length_a   1.000
_cell.length_b   1.000
_cell.length_c   1.000
_cell.angle_alpha   90.00
_cell.angle_beta   90.00
_cell.angle_gamma   90.00
#
_symmetry.space_group_name_H-M   'P 1'
#
loop_
_entity.id
_entity.type
_entity.pdbx_description
1 polymer ?
#
loop_
_entity_poly.entity_id
_entity_poly.type
_entity_poly.pdbx_seq_one_letter_code
_entity_poly.pdbx_strand_id
1 'polypeptide(L)'
;MKAHLRSRDLLEVCEHPPGEDASPATINRWTNANYEAVNAILSRINKRVLLEVINSETSEKSNLLWSRINDQYASKTPANRGRVWMDWQHCFYNGNLQKYVEECRKLILDLKTVNINVPNEILTFSLLGKLGGDPKLYQLVEGLTLNKDVIQRPKIILSRLQDYVKLTKIKEPSRD
;
A
#
# COMPACT_ATOMS: atom_id res chain seq x y z
N MET A 1 7.03 3.72 10.01
CA MET A 1 8.45 3.42 10.31
C MET A 1 9.23 4.67 10.71
N LYS A 2 9.33 5.72 9.86
CA LYS A 2 10.06 6.97 10.19
C LYS A 2 9.72 7.55 11.56
N ALA A 3 8.42 7.69 11.86
CA ALA A 3 7.94 8.19 13.15
C ALA A 3 8.38 7.31 14.34
N HIS A 4 8.48 6.00 14.14
CA HIS A 4 8.94 5.09 15.20
C HIS A 4 10.44 5.20 15.46
N LEU A 5 11.24 5.34 14.41
CA LEU A 5 12.69 5.59 14.56
C LEU A 5 12.93 6.91 15.27
N ARG A 6 12.14 7.95 14.95
CA ARG A 6 12.19 9.25 15.66
C ARG A 6 11.80 9.13 17.13
N SER A 7 10.74 8.40 17.46
CA SER A 7 10.30 8.27 18.86
C SER A 7 11.28 7.51 19.76
N ARG A 8 12.32 6.90 19.18
CA ARG A 8 13.37 6.16 19.89
C ARG A 8 14.76 6.80 19.71
N ASP A 9 14.83 7.97 19.10
CA ASP A 9 16.11 8.63 18.76
C ASP A 9 17.05 7.79 17.89
N LEU A 10 16.50 6.86 17.09
CA LEU A 10 17.24 5.96 16.21
C LEU A 10 17.32 6.46 14.76
N LEU A 11 16.56 7.50 14.39
CA LEU A 11 16.57 8.00 13.01
C LEU A 11 17.93 8.58 12.61
N GLU A 12 18.58 9.30 13.52
CA GLU A 12 19.86 9.97 13.26
C GLU A 12 20.96 8.97 12.87
N VAL A 13 21.00 7.84 13.56
CA VAL A 13 21.92 6.72 13.31
C VAL A 13 21.76 6.15 11.90
N CYS A 14 20.53 6.16 11.38
CA CYS A 14 20.20 5.70 10.04
C CYS A 14 20.50 6.74 8.95
N GLU A 15 20.31 8.03 9.23
CA GLU A 15 20.47 9.11 8.23
C GLU A 15 21.93 9.63 8.17
N HIS A 16 22.68 9.55 9.28
CA HIS A 16 24.04 10.10 9.43
C HIS A 16 25.01 9.08 10.05
N PRO A 17 25.46 8.06 9.28
CA PRO A 17 26.49 7.13 9.77
C PRO A 17 27.84 7.86 9.99
N PRO A 18 28.74 7.30 10.82
CA PRO A 18 30.07 7.87 11.04
C PRO A 18 30.84 7.92 9.72
N GLY A 19 31.53 9.05 9.49
CA GLY A 19 32.47 9.17 8.37
C GLY A 19 33.72 8.31 8.58
N GLU A 20 34.53 8.18 7.52
CA GLU A 20 35.75 7.36 7.53
C GLU A 20 36.76 7.81 8.61
N ASP A 21 36.78 9.11 8.94
CA ASP A 21 37.68 9.70 9.95
C ASP A 21 37.10 9.74 11.37
N ALA A 22 36.02 9.01 11.64
CA ALA A 22 35.36 9.04 12.95
C ALA A 22 36.24 8.42 14.06
N SER A 23 36.23 9.07 15.24
CA SER A 23 36.97 8.55 16.40
C SER A 23 36.47 7.15 16.81
N PRO A 24 37.32 6.28 17.39
CA PRO A 24 36.90 4.97 17.91
C PRO A 24 35.74 5.05 18.91
N ALA A 25 35.70 6.10 19.73
CA ALA A 25 34.61 6.35 20.68
C ALA A 25 33.28 6.73 19.99
N THR A 26 33.35 7.38 18.82
CA THR A 26 32.19 7.67 17.98
C THR A 26 31.68 6.39 17.31
N ILE A 27 32.59 5.58 16.75
CA ILE A 27 32.25 4.31 16.11
C ILE A 27 31.57 3.37 17.12
N ASN A 28 32.14 3.18 18.31
CA ASN A 28 31.56 2.29 19.32
C ASN A 28 30.16 2.74 19.77
N ARG A 29 29.94 4.05 19.96
CA ARG A 29 28.61 4.58 20.29
C ARG A 29 27.62 4.35 19.18
N TRP A 30 28.02 4.56 17.92
CA TRP A 30 27.17 4.31 16.77
C TRP A 30 26.82 2.83 16.62
N THR A 31 27.78 1.90 16.81
CA THR A 31 27.55 0.45 16.67
C THR A 31 26.41 -0.06 17.54
N ASN A 32 26.33 0.36 18.81
CA ASN A 32 25.25 -0.05 19.71
C ASN A 32 23.89 0.46 19.23
N ALA A 33 23.80 1.74 18.87
CA ALA A 33 22.57 2.34 18.39
C ALA A 33 22.17 1.81 17.00
N ASN A 34 23.14 1.42 16.18
CA ASN A 34 22.93 0.78 14.88
C ASN A 34 22.22 -0.56 15.02
N TYR A 35 22.65 -1.44 15.92
CA TYR A 35 21.96 -2.73 16.13
C TYR A 35 20.54 -2.53 16.67
N GLU A 36 20.33 -1.54 17.54
CA GLU A 36 18.99 -1.19 18.01
C GLU A 36 18.09 -0.69 16.86
N ALA A 37 18.63 0.16 15.99
CA ALA A 37 17.94 0.65 14.80
C ALA A 37 17.61 -0.48 13.81
N VAL A 38 18.55 -1.42 13.56
CA VAL A 38 18.29 -2.63 12.75
C VAL A 38 17.09 -3.38 13.32
N ASN A 39 17.11 -3.74 14.61
CA ASN A 39 16.02 -4.48 15.25
C ASN A 39 14.68 -3.72 15.20
N ALA A 40 14.71 -2.41 15.38
CA ALA A 40 13.52 -1.55 15.29
C ALA A 40 12.93 -1.51 13.87
N ILE A 41 13.77 -1.58 12.82
CA ILE A 41 13.35 -1.69 11.42
C ILE A 41 12.78 -3.09 11.16
N LEU A 42 13.54 -4.14 11.50
CA LEU A 42 13.20 -5.53 11.19
C LEU A 42 11.88 -5.97 11.84
N SER A 43 11.63 -5.53 13.08
CA SER A 43 10.38 -5.82 13.80
C SER A 43 9.13 -5.19 13.16
N ARG A 44 9.27 -4.30 12.17
CA ARG A 44 8.16 -3.58 11.53
C ARG A 44 7.98 -3.84 10.05
N ILE A 45 8.86 -4.63 9.44
CA ILE A 45 8.74 -5.03 8.05
C ILE A 45 8.14 -6.42 7.94
N ASN A 46 7.34 -6.64 6.91
CA ASN A 46 6.82 -7.98 6.63
C ASN A 46 7.87 -8.82 5.85
N LYS A 47 7.60 -10.12 5.73
CA LYS A 47 8.49 -11.08 5.05
C LYS A 47 8.85 -10.66 3.62
N ARG A 48 7.94 -10.03 2.88
CA ARG A 48 8.22 -9.56 1.51
C ARG A 48 9.29 -8.48 1.52
N VAL A 49 9.07 -7.42 2.31
CA VAL A 49 10.03 -6.31 2.43
C VAL A 49 11.38 -6.82 2.91
N LEU A 50 11.38 -7.75 3.88
CA LEU A 50 12.59 -8.40 4.39
C LEU A 50 13.45 -9.00 3.27
N LEU A 51 12.85 -9.79 2.39
CA LEU A 51 13.54 -10.45 1.28
C LEU A 51 14.05 -9.48 0.20
N GLU A 52 13.43 -8.32 0.06
CA GLU A 52 13.81 -7.30 -0.93
C GLU A 52 14.94 -6.38 -0.43
N VAL A 53 15.03 -6.17 0.90
CA VAL A 53 15.96 -5.19 1.51
C VAL A 53 17.15 -5.81 2.25
N ILE A 54 17.06 -7.06 2.72
CA ILE A 54 18.16 -7.75 3.41
C ILE A 54 19.07 -8.48 2.42
N ASN A 55 20.37 -8.21 2.52
CA ASN A 55 21.45 -9.00 1.92
C ASN A 55 22.69 -8.96 2.84
N SER A 56 23.81 -9.53 2.39
CA SER A 56 25.08 -9.54 3.13
C SER A 56 25.65 -8.15 3.44
N GLU A 57 25.19 -7.10 2.76
CA GLU A 57 25.66 -5.73 2.96
C GLU A 57 24.76 -4.96 3.93
N THR A 58 23.44 -5.22 3.90
CA THR A 58 22.44 -4.46 4.65
C THR A 58 22.05 -5.10 5.98
N SER A 59 22.27 -6.41 6.17
CA SER A 59 21.76 -7.17 7.34
C SER A 59 22.12 -6.58 8.70
N GLU A 60 23.26 -5.89 8.80
CA GLU A 60 23.78 -5.33 10.04
C GLU A 60 23.90 -3.79 10.01
N LYS A 61 23.49 -3.13 8.93
CA LYS A 61 23.70 -1.69 8.72
C LYS A 61 22.37 -0.96 8.62
N SER A 62 21.97 -0.33 9.72
CA SER A 62 20.72 0.42 9.84
C SER A 62 20.58 1.52 8.80
N ASN A 63 21.68 2.23 8.49
CA ASN A 63 21.72 3.27 7.46
C ASN A 63 21.45 2.71 6.05
N LEU A 64 22.04 1.56 5.71
CA LEU A 64 21.81 0.93 4.40
C LEU A 64 20.40 0.34 4.29
N LEU A 65 19.89 -0.30 5.34
CA LEU A 65 18.49 -0.76 5.39
C LEU A 65 17.52 0.41 5.23
N TRP A 66 17.75 1.49 5.98
CA TRP A 66 16.91 2.67 5.94
C TRP A 66 16.92 3.34 4.56
N SER A 67 18.09 3.50 3.95
CA SER A 67 18.21 4.03 2.58
C SER A 67 17.43 3.17 1.60
N ARG A 68 17.68 1.85 1.58
CA ARG A 68 17.03 0.94 0.63
C ARG A 68 15.52 0.90 0.80
N ILE A 69 15.03 0.94 2.05
CA ILE A 69 13.60 1.05 2.33
C ILE A 69 13.04 2.37 1.79
N ASN A 70 13.72 3.50 2.03
CA ASN A 70 13.26 4.78 1.49
C ASN A 70 13.27 4.79 -0.05
N ASP A 71 14.34 4.30 -0.68
CA ASP A 71 14.47 4.28 -2.14
C ASP A 71 13.38 3.43 -2.81
N GLN A 72 12.96 2.33 -2.17
CA GLN A 72 11.96 1.42 -2.74
C GLN A 72 10.52 1.74 -2.30
N TYR A 73 10.32 2.34 -1.12
CA TYR A 73 9.00 2.43 -0.48
C TYR A 73 8.61 3.84 -0.06
N ALA A 74 9.49 4.85 -0.18
CA ALA A 74 9.05 6.23 -0.02
C ALA A 74 7.96 6.54 -1.06
N SER A 75 6.96 7.31 -0.66
CA SER A 75 5.73 7.49 -1.42
C SER A 75 5.95 7.93 -2.87
N LYS A 76 7.01 8.68 -3.15
CA LYS A 76 7.22 9.31 -4.47
C LYS A 76 8.18 8.55 -5.39
N THR A 77 8.78 7.45 -4.96
CA THR A 77 9.80 6.78 -5.78
C THR A 77 9.15 6.07 -6.99
N PRO A 78 9.78 6.06 -8.17
CA PRO A 78 9.24 5.37 -9.35
C PRO A 78 8.94 3.90 -9.10
N ALA A 79 9.78 3.21 -8.32
CA ALA A 79 9.58 1.82 -7.94
C ALA A 79 8.28 1.60 -7.14
N ASN A 80 8.04 2.41 -6.10
CA ASN A 80 6.84 2.32 -5.29
C ASN A 80 5.58 2.65 -6.12
N ARG A 81 5.65 3.71 -6.93
CA ARG A 81 4.58 4.10 -7.85
C ARG A 81 4.24 2.97 -8.82
N GLY A 82 5.25 2.38 -9.45
CA GLY A 82 5.08 1.23 -10.34
C GLY A 82 4.42 0.05 -9.64
N ARG A 83 4.86 -0.30 -8.42
CA ARG A 83 4.26 -1.39 -7.64
C ARG A 83 2.80 -1.14 -7.32
N VAL A 84 2.44 0.03 -6.77
CA VAL A 84 1.05 0.37 -6.44
C VAL A 84 0.16 0.36 -7.69
N TRP A 85 0.69 0.84 -8.83
CA TRP A 85 -0.02 0.74 -10.10
C TRP A 85 -0.27 -0.70 -10.53
N MET A 86 0.74 -1.57 -10.42
CA MET A 86 0.59 -2.99 -10.75
C MET A 86 -0.40 -3.68 -9.81
N ASP A 87 -0.37 -3.37 -8.51
CA ASP A 87 -1.35 -3.89 -7.54
C ASP A 87 -2.78 -3.46 -7.91
N TRP A 88 -2.97 -2.22 -8.38
CA TRP A 88 -4.27 -1.76 -8.92
C TRP A 88 -4.69 -2.51 -10.19
N GLN A 89 -3.77 -2.76 -11.12
CA GLN A 89 -4.08 -3.50 -12.34
C GLN A 89 -4.44 -4.96 -12.06
N HIS A 90 -3.82 -5.58 -11.04
CA HIS A 90 -4.07 -6.96 -10.64
C HIS A 90 -5.21 -7.12 -9.62
N CYS A 91 -5.90 -6.04 -9.24
CA CYS A 91 -7.11 -6.13 -8.43
C CYS A 91 -8.25 -6.68 -9.32
N PHE A 92 -8.61 -7.95 -9.14
CA PHE A 92 -9.67 -8.59 -9.90
C PHE A 92 -10.82 -9.04 -8.99
N TYR A 93 -12.03 -8.99 -9.52
CA TYR A 93 -13.18 -9.56 -8.86
C TYR A 93 -13.18 -11.08 -9.00
N ASN A 94 -13.36 -11.79 -7.89
CA ASN A 94 -13.30 -13.25 -7.81
C ASN A 94 -14.57 -13.85 -7.20
N GLY A 95 -15.72 -13.20 -7.37
CA GLY A 95 -16.99 -13.65 -6.81
C GLY A 95 -17.32 -13.09 -5.42
N ASN A 96 -16.38 -12.41 -4.74
CA ASN A 96 -16.62 -11.77 -3.46
C ASN A 96 -16.62 -10.24 -3.59
N LEU A 97 -17.82 -9.66 -3.73
CA LEU A 97 -17.97 -8.22 -3.98
C LEU A 97 -17.56 -7.37 -2.76
N GLN A 98 -17.77 -7.87 -1.54
CA GLN A 98 -17.33 -7.17 -0.32
C GLN A 98 -15.81 -6.98 -0.33
N LYS A 99 -15.07 -8.08 -0.49
CA LYS A 99 -13.62 -8.08 -0.50
C LYS A 99 -13.08 -7.21 -1.62
N TYR A 100 -13.68 -7.31 -2.82
CA TYR A 100 -13.31 -6.47 -3.96
C TYR A 100 -13.46 -4.97 -3.68
N VAL A 101 -14.60 -4.55 -3.11
CA VAL A 101 -14.86 -3.14 -2.76
C VAL A 101 -13.87 -2.62 -1.72
N GLU A 102 -13.57 -3.41 -0.69
CA GLU A 102 -12.58 -3.07 0.34
C GLU A 102 -11.18 -2.92 -0.25
N GLU A 103 -10.76 -3.87 -1.10
CA GLU A 103 -9.47 -3.85 -1.77
C GLU A 103 -9.34 -2.65 -2.72
N CYS A 104 -10.36 -2.37 -3.53
CA CYS A 104 -10.40 -1.19 -4.39
C CYS A 104 -10.29 0.11 -3.59
N ARG A 105 -10.98 0.24 -2.44
CA ARG A 105 -10.88 1.43 -1.58
C ARG A 105 -9.45 1.65 -1.09
N LYS A 106 -8.79 0.58 -0.65
CA LYS A 106 -7.40 0.61 -0.20
C LYS A 106 -6.47 1.05 -1.33
N LEU A 107 -6.56 0.40 -2.50
CA LEU A 107 -5.68 0.69 -3.62
C LEU A 107 -5.86 2.10 -4.19
N ILE A 108 -7.09 2.64 -4.20
CA ILE A 108 -7.33 4.04 -4.59
C ILE A 108 -6.68 5.02 -3.61
N LEU A 109 -6.66 4.70 -2.32
CA LEU A 109 -5.94 5.51 -1.33
C LEU A 109 -4.43 5.40 -1.53
N ASP A 110 -3.92 4.20 -1.81
CA ASP A 110 -2.50 3.96 -2.07
C ASP A 110 -2.04 4.74 -3.32
N LEU A 111 -2.81 4.73 -4.42
CA LEU A 111 -2.54 5.52 -5.63
C LEU A 111 -2.36 7.01 -5.32
N LYS A 112 -3.24 7.59 -4.49
CA LYS A 112 -3.13 9.00 -4.05
C LYS A 112 -1.90 9.23 -3.18
N THR A 113 -1.64 8.29 -2.27
CA THR A 113 -0.47 8.34 -1.37
C THR A 113 0.83 8.39 -2.15
N VAL A 114 0.90 7.69 -3.29
CA VAL A 114 2.08 7.68 -4.17
C VAL A 114 2.03 8.70 -5.32
N ASN A 115 1.09 9.65 -5.29
CA ASN A 115 0.91 10.71 -6.29
C ASN A 115 0.71 10.17 -7.74
N ILE A 116 -0.06 9.10 -7.88
CA ILE A 116 -0.59 8.67 -9.17
C ILE A 116 -1.98 9.27 -9.34
N ASN A 117 -2.07 10.30 -10.19
CA ASN A 117 -3.29 11.04 -10.45
C ASN A 117 -4.00 10.46 -11.68
N VAL A 118 -4.86 9.47 -11.45
CA VAL A 118 -5.75 8.93 -12.48
C VAL A 118 -7.03 9.74 -12.51
N PRO A 119 -7.54 10.15 -13.68
CA PRO A 119 -8.85 10.77 -13.78
C PRO A 119 -9.94 9.90 -13.15
N ASN A 120 -10.84 10.51 -12.39
CA ASN A 120 -11.88 9.79 -11.64
C ASN A 120 -12.79 8.93 -12.53
N GLU A 121 -13.09 9.39 -13.74
CA GLU A 121 -13.88 8.63 -14.71
C GLU A 121 -13.15 7.34 -15.13
N ILE A 122 -11.85 7.42 -15.42
CA ILE A 122 -11.01 6.28 -15.81
C ILE A 122 -10.91 5.28 -14.65
N LEU A 123 -10.75 5.75 -13.41
CA LEU A 123 -10.80 4.88 -12.23
C LEU A 123 -12.14 4.16 -12.12
N THR A 124 -13.24 4.85 -12.38
CA THR A 124 -14.57 4.25 -12.31
C THR A 124 -14.79 3.23 -13.42
N PHE A 125 -14.42 3.55 -14.67
CA PHE A 125 -14.48 2.60 -15.79
C PHE A 125 -13.65 1.36 -15.50
N SER A 126 -12.44 1.52 -14.98
CA SER A 126 -11.55 0.42 -14.64
C SER A 126 -12.13 -0.45 -13.53
N LEU A 127 -12.73 0.16 -12.50
CA LEU A 127 -13.36 -0.53 -11.38
C LEU A 127 -14.61 -1.31 -11.82
N LEU A 128 -15.48 -0.70 -12.61
CA LEU A 128 -16.70 -1.34 -13.11
C LEU A 128 -16.39 -2.41 -14.16
N GLY A 129 -15.42 -2.15 -15.05
CA GLY A 129 -15.00 -3.10 -16.07
C GLY A 129 -14.47 -4.41 -15.50
N LYS A 130 -13.78 -4.36 -14.35
CA LYS A 130 -13.33 -5.55 -13.59
C LYS A 130 -14.50 -6.38 -13.02
N LEU A 131 -15.70 -5.83 -12.91
CA LEU A 131 -16.92 -6.52 -12.46
C LEU A 131 -17.77 -7.05 -13.61
N GLY A 132 -17.66 -6.45 -14.80
CA GLY A 132 -18.54 -6.71 -15.94
C GLY A 132 -18.52 -8.14 -16.49
N GLY A 133 -17.56 -8.97 -16.06
CA GLY A 133 -17.52 -10.39 -16.40
C GLY A 133 -18.47 -11.28 -15.59
N ASP A 134 -19.07 -10.79 -14.51
CA ASP A 134 -20.05 -11.55 -13.71
C ASP A 134 -21.48 -11.23 -14.17
N PRO A 135 -22.21 -12.21 -14.75
CA PRO A 135 -23.59 -12.01 -15.19
C PRO A 135 -24.52 -11.51 -14.08
N LYS A 136 -24.27 -11.87 -12.81
CA LYS A 136 -25.08 -11.44 -11.66
C LYS A 136 -24.95 -9.96 -11.37
N LEU A 137 -23.87 -9.32 -11.82
CA LEU A 137 -23.58 -7.92 -11.60
C LEU A 137 -23.82 -7.05 -12.83
N TYR A 138 -24.12 -7.66 -13.98
CA TYR A 138 -24.25 -6.95 -15.26
C TYR A 138 -25.19 -5.75 -15.20
N GLN A 139 -26.44 -5.95 -14.75
CA GLN A 139 -27.45 -4.89 -14.66
C GLN A 139 -27.04 -3.77 -13.69
N LEU A 140 -26.41 -4.13 -12.58
CA LEU A 140 -25.88 -3.16 -11.61
C LEU A 140 -24.77 -2.33 -12.26
N VAL A 141 -23.80 -2.98 -12.90
CA VAL A 141 -22.67 -2.33 -13.57
C VAL A 141 -23.15 -1.41 -14.68
N GLU A 142 -24.09 -1.86 -15.51
CA GLU A 142 -24.70 -1.06 -16.58
C GLU A 142 -25.41 0.19 -16.02
N GLY A 143 -26.28 0.01 -15.02
CA GLY A 143 -27.00 1.12 -14.39
C GLY A 143 -26.09 2.15 -13.71
N LEU A 144 -24.97 1.68 -13.14
CA LEU A 144 -23.94 2.57 -12.59
C LEU A 144 -23.16 3.30 -13.69
N THR A 145 -22.88 2.64 -14.80
CA THR A 145 -22.10 3.19 -15.91
C THR A 145 -22.86 4.31 -16.63
N LEU A 146 -24.17 4.13 -16.84
CA LEU A 146 -25.02 5.09 -17.54
C LEU A 146 -25.34 6.35 -16.71
N ASN A 147 -25.06 6.34 -15.40
CA ASN A 147 -25.31 7.46 -14.51
C ASN A 147 -24.15 8.48 -14.55
N LYS A 148 -24.33 9.55 -15.33
CA LYS A 148 -23.31 10.60 -15.56
C LYS A 148 -22.83 11.30 -14.28
N ASP A 149 -23.70 11.46 -13.28
CA ASP A 149 -23.33 12.14 -12.02
C ASP A 149 -22.48 11.26 -11.12
N VAL A 150 -22.55 9.94 -11.32
CA VAL A 150 -21.92 8.94 -10.46
C VAL A 150 -20.64 8.40 -11.07
N ILE A 151 -20.58 8.29 -12.40
CA ILE A 151 -19.42 7.77 -13.12
C ILE A 151 -18.14 8.59 -12.89
N GLN A 152 -18.28 9.88 -12.57
CA GLN A 152 -17.15 10.76 -12.24
C GLN A 152 -16.69 10.64 -10.77
N ARG A 153 -17.29 9.73 -9.99
CA ARG A 153 -17.13 9.69 -8.52
C ARG A 153 -16.89 8.25 -8.03
N PRO A 154 -15.64 7.74 -8.09
CA PRO A 154 -15.27 6.39 -7.65
C PRO A 154 -15.76 6.05 -6.24
N LYS A 155 -15.72 7.02 -5.31
CA LYS A 155 -16.22 6.84 -3.94
C LYS A 155 -17.71 6.50 -3.89
N ILE A 156 -18.54 7.14 -4.71
CA ILE A 156 -19.99 6.90 -4.74
C ILE A 156 -20.26 5.51 -5.34
N ILE A 157 -19.53 5.15 -6.39
CA ILE A 157 -19.62 3.81 -7.00
C ILE A 157 -19.32 2.73 -5.95
N LEU A 158 -18.20 2.86 -5.22
CA LEU A 158 -17.84 1.92 -4.15
C LEU A 158 -18.89 1.85 -3.05
N SER A 159 -19.53 2.97 -2.69
CA SER A 159 -20.65 2.97 -1.73
C SER A 159 -21.87 2.24 -2.28
N ARG A 160 -22.25 2.46 -3.54
CA ARG A 160 -23.39 1.76 -4.16
C ARG A 160 -23.17 0.26 -4.26
N LEU A 161 -21.96 -0.17 -4.62
CA LEU A 161 -21.59 -1.59 -4.61
C LEU A 161 -21.65 -2.17 -3.20
N GLN A 162 -21.18 -1.43 -2.20
CA GLN A 162 -21.27 -1.81 -0.79
C GLN A 162 -22.72 -1.97 -0.31
N ASP A 163 -23.62 -1.08 -0.74
CA ASP A 163 -25.03 -1.14 -0.39
C ASP A 163 -25.71 -2.33 -1.08
N TYR A 164 -25.35 -2.63 -2.33
CA TYR A 164 -25.79 -3.84 -3.01
C TYR A 164 -25.42 -5.11 -2.22
N VAL A 165 -24.17 -5.21 -1.74
CA VAL A 165 -23.73 -6.34 -0.89
C VAL A 165 -24.59 -6.49 0.38
N LYS A 166 -24.95 -5.37 1.02
CA LYS A 166 -25.80 -5.42 2.22
C LYS A 166 -27.21 -5.90 1.87
N LEU A 167 -27.78 -5.41 0.78
CA LEU A 167 -29.12 -5.77 0.33
C LEU A 167 -29.21 -7.23 -0.09
N THR A 168 -28.19 -7.79 -0.75
CA THR A 168 -28.19 -9.21 -1.13
C THR A 168 -28.08 -10.12 0.08
N LYS A 169 -27.27 -9.77 1.08
CA LYS A 169 -27.18 -10.51 2.35
C LYS A 169 -28.49 -10.52 3.14
N ILE A 170 -29.28 -9.44 3.09
CA ILE A 170 -30.60 -9.39 3.73
C ILE A 170 -31.61 -10.30 3.02
N LYS A 171 -31.46 -10.51 1.70
CA LYS A 171 -32.37 -11.35 0.90
C LYS A 171 -32.09 -12.85 0.98
N GLU A 172 -30.90 -13.25 1.44
CA GLU A 172 -30.54 -14.63 1.74
C GLU A 172 -30.61 -14.84 3.26
N PRO A 173 -31.78 -15.10 3.86
CA PRO A 173 -31.84 -15.44 5.28
C PRO A 173 -30.99 -16.69 5.54
N SER A 174 -30.33 -16.72 6.69
CA SER A 174 -29.47 -17.81 7.15
C SER A 174 -30.18 -19.15 6.94
N ARG A 175 -29.59 -20.00 6.10
CA ARG A 175 -29.90 -21.43 6.10
C ARG A 175 -29.21 -22.01 7.31
N ASP A 176 -29.83 -21.80 8.48
CA ASP A 176 -29.57 -22.59 9.67
C ASP A 176 -30.14 -24.01 9.49
#